data_AF-A0A9W9LZV5-F1
#
_entry.id   AF-A0A9W9LZV5-F1
#
_cell.length_a   1.000
_cell.length_b   1.000
_cell.length_c   1.000
_cell.angle_alpha   90.00
_cell.angle_beta   90.00
_cell.angle_gamma   90.00
#
_symmetry.space_group_name_H-M   'P 1'
#
loop_
_entity.id
_entity.type
_entity.pdbx_description
1 polymer ?
#
loop_
_entity_poly.entity_id
_entity_poly.type
_entity_poly.pdbx_seq_one_letter_code
_entity_poly.pdbx_strand_id
1 'polypeptide(L)'
;MLTRTPNASGQRGNIINIASLVSFQGGLTVPAYAAAKGGVAQLTKALSNEWASKGINVNAIAPGYVATDMNIALINDQDRAASILARIPAGRWGTPDDFKGSVVYLAGRASAYVSGEVLTVDGGWMGR
;
A
#
# COMPACT_ATOMS: atom_id res chain seq x y z
N MET A 1 -9.00 -10.36 16.59
CA MET A 1 -8.05 -11.34 16.01
C MET A 1 -7.38 -12.21 17.07
N LEU A 2 -6.98 -11.68 18.23
CA LEU A 2 -6.28 -12.46 19.27
C LEU A 2 -7.08 -13.66 19.82
N THR A 3 -8.41 -13.63 19.72
CA THR A 3 -9.31 -14.73 20.10
C THR A 3 -9.40 -15.87 19.08
N ARG A 4 -8.82 -15.72 17.88
CA ARG A 4 -8.82 -16.78 16.85
C ARG A 4 -7.73 -17.80 17.16
N THR A 5 -8.05 -19.09 17.02
CA THR A 5 -7.03 -20.15 17.04
C THR A 5 -6.02 -19.94 15.92
N PRO A 6 -4.70 -19.98 16.19
CA PRO A 6 -3.68 -19.90 15.15
C PRO A 6 -3.82 -21.05 14.15
N ASN A 7 -3.45 -20.80 12.90
CA ASN A 7 -3.25 -21.87 11.92
C ASN A 7 -1.94 -22.65 12.23
N ALA A 8 -1.63 -23.65 11.39
CA ALA A 8 -0.43 -24.49 11.55
C ALA A 8 0.90 -23.72 11.53
N SER A 9 0.95 -22.50 10.98
CA SER A 9 2.14 -21.64 10.99
C SER A 9 2.14 -20.61 12.12
N GLY A 10 1.24 -20.73 13.11
CA GLY A 10 1.13 -19.80 14.23
C GLY A 10 0.41 -18.49 13.90
N GLN A 11 -0.13 -18.33 12.69
CA GLN A 11 -0.77 -17.11 12.23
C GLN A 11 -2.27 -17.10 12.59
N ARG A 12 -2.75 -15.98 13.14
CA ARG A 12 -4.13 -15.70 13.55
C ARG A 12 -4.85 -14.74 12.62
N GLY A 13 -4.12 -13.89 11.91
CA GLY A 13 -4.72 -12.93 10.98
C GLY A 13 -3.72 -12.00 10.32
N ASN A 14 -4.24 -11.21 9.38
CA ASN A 14 -3.51 -10.21 8.62
C ASN A 14 -4.26 -8.88 8.69
N ILE A 15 -3.53 -7.78 8.86
CA ILE A 15 -4.03 -6.42 8.71
C ILE A 15 -3.31 -5.81 7.50
N ILE A 16 -4.08 -5.22 6.59
CA ILE A 16 -3.56 -4.53 5.41
C ILE A 16 -4.01 -3.08 5.49
N ASN A 17 -3.07 -2.20 5.81
CA ASN A 17 -3.29 -0.76 5.76
C ASN A 17 -3.16 -0.24 4.32
N ILE A 18 -3.77 0.91 4.05
CA ILE A 18 -3.58 1.62 2.77
C ILE A 18 -2.65 2.81 3.01
N ALA A 19 -1.40 2.66 2.57
CA ALA A 19 -0.38 3.70 2.52
C ALA A 19 -0.56 4.56 1.25
N SER A 20 0.53 5.13 0.73
CA SER A 20 0.58 5.89 -0.52
C SER A 20 2.05 6.01 -0.97
N LEU A 21 2.30 6.41 -2.22
CA LEU A 21 3.62 6.88 -2.63
C LEU A 21 4.16 8.00 -1.73
N VAL A 22 3.28 8.84 -1.18
CA VAL A 22 3.69 9.91 -0.24
C VAL A 22 4.08 9.40 1.16
N SER A 23 4.02 8.08 1.40
CA SER A 23 4.73 7.47 2.52
C SER A 23 6.25 7.48 2.33
N PHE A 24 6.71 7.67 1.09
CA PHE A 24 8.13 7.69 0.70
C PHE A 24 8.55 9.03 0.08
N GLN A 25 7.60 9.82 -0.42
CA GLN A 25 7.81 11.10 -1.10
C GLN A 25 7.02 12.23 -0.42
N GLY A 26 7.48 13.48 -0.52
CA GLY A 26 6.81 14.61 0.15
C GLY A 26 5.48 15.04 -0.47
N GLY A 27 5.26 14.76 -1.77
CA GLY A 27 4.12 15.28 -2.52
C GLY A 27 4.16 16.80 -2.71
N LEU A 28 3.14 17.34 -3.39
CA LEU A 28 2.92 18.79 -3.55
C LEU A 28 1.50 19.12 -3.10
N THR A 29 1.31 20.25 -2.42
CA THR A 29 0.01 20.76 -1.93
C THR A 29 -0.79 19.81 -1.02
N VAL A 30 -0.15 18.77 -0.46
CA VAL A 30 -0.83 17.74 0.34
C VAL A 30 -0.15 17.41 1.68
N PRO A 31 0.30 18.40 2.49
CA PRO A 31 1.10 18.15 3.69
C PRO A 31 0.37 17.29 4.74
N ALA A 32 -0.93 17.49 4.94
CA ALA A 32 -1.73 16.68 5.87
C ALA A 32 -1.85 15.21 5.40
N TYR A 33 -1.99 15.00 4.09
CA TYR A 33 -2.06 13.66 3.51
C TYR A 33 -0.70 12.95 3.58
N ALA A 34 0.39 13.67 3.27
CA ALA A 34 1.75 13.15 3.40
C ALA A 34 2.05 12.77 4.86
N ALA A 35 1.71 13.62 5.83
CA ALA A 35 1.85 13.32 7.25
C ALA A 35 1.03 12.07 7.64
N ALA A 36 -0.24 11.99 7.23
CA ALA A 36 -1.09 10.84 7.53
C ALA A 36 -0.55 9.53 6.93
N LYS A 37 -0.12 9.55 5.67
CA LYS A 37 0.38 8.35 4.98
C LYS A 37 1.79 7.94 5.42
N GLY A 38 2.64 8.89 5.81
CA GLY A 38 3.89 8.61 6.52
C GLY A 38 3.60 7.98 7.89
N GLY A 39 2.61 8.50 8.61
CA GLY A 39 2.11 7.93 9.87
C GLY A 39 1.62 6.50 9.70
N VAL A 40 0.83 6.20 8.66
CA VAL A 40 0.37 4.82 8.35
C VAL A 40 1.54 3.87 8.09
N ALA A 41 2.59 4.32 7.40
CA ALA A 41 3.77 3.50 7.16
C ALA A 41 4.50 3.16 8.47
N GLN A 42 4.67 4.13 9.37
CA GLN A 42 5.28 3.87 10.67
C GLN A 42 4.39 3.06 11.61
N LEU A 43 3.08 3.33 11.60
CA LEU A 43 2.09 2.55 12.35
C LEU A 43 2.13 1.07 11.95
N THR A 44 2.24 0.78 10.66
CA THR A 44 2.34 -0.59 10.13
C THR A 44 3.54 -1.33 10.75
N LYS A 45 4.70 -0.67 10.80
CA LYS A 45 5.92 -1.23 11.40
C LYS A 45 5.79 -1.40 12.91
N ALA A 46 5.27 -0.39 13.62
CA ALA A 46 5.10 -0.44 15.06
C ALA A 46 4.16 -1.60 15.48
N LEU A 47 3.01 -1.73 14.82
CA LEU A 47 2.06 -2.81 15.10
C LEU A 47 2.63 -4.18 14.73
N SER A 48 3.41 -4.27 13.64
CA SER A 48 4.14 -5.50 13.29
C SER A 48 5.06 -5.95 14.42
N ASN A 49 5.88 -5.04 14.95
CA ASN A 49 6.83 -5.34 16.04
C ASN A 49 6.12 -5.91 17.27
N GLU A 50 4.95 -5.37 17.62
CA GLU A 50 4.21 -5.79 18.81
C GLU A 50 3.37 -7.06 18.61
N TRP A 51 2.88 -7.31 17.39
CA TRP A 51 1.82 -8.30 17.17
C TRP A 51 2.24 -9.51 16.33
N ALA A 52 3.41 -9.48 15.68
CA ALA A 52 3.92 -10.63 14.90
C ALA A 52 4.07 -11.89 15.77
N SER A 53 4.63 -11.77 16.99
CA SER A 53 4.75 -12.89 17.94
C SER A 53 3.40 -13.42 18.44
N LYS A 54 2.34 -12.63 18.29
CA LYS A 54 0.95 -13.01 18.60
C LYS A 54 0.25 -13.64 17.39
N GLY A 55 0.97 -13.84 16.28
CA GLY A 55 0.47 -14.42 15.05
C GLY A 55 -0.30 -13.42 14.17
N ILE A 56 -0.14 -12.11 14.35
CA ILE A 56 -0.83 -11.12 13.53
C ILE A 56 0.21 -10.39 12.69
N ASN A 57 0.14 -10.55 11.37
CA ASN A 57 0.98 -9.80 10.45
C ASN A 57 0.29 -8.48 10.10
N VAL A 58 1.05 -7.39 10.12
CA VAL A 58 0.55 -6.05 9.79
C VAL A 58 1.39 -5.49 8.66
N ASN A 59 0.79 -5.35 7.48
CA ASN A 59 1.44 -4.80 6.29
C ASN A 59 0.62 -3.64 5.73
N ALA A 60 1.18 -2.96 4.74
CA ALA A 60 0.46 -1.93 3.98
C ALA A 60 0.66 -2.13 2.48
N ILE A 61 -0.32 -1.66 1.71
CA ILE A 61 -0.17 -1.45 0.27
C ILE A 61 -0.04 0.05 0.03
N ALA A 62 0.96 0.46 -0.75
CA ALA A 62 1.13 1.81 -1.26
C ALA A 62 0.76 1.86 -2.75
N PRO A 63 -0.48 2.29 -3.08
CA PRO A 63 -0.88 2.46 -4.47
C PRO A 63 -0.09 3.57 -5.15
N GLY A 64 0.24 3.35 -6.43
CA GLY A 64 0.67 4.42 -7.33
C GLY A 64 -0.50 5.28 -7.81
N TYR A 65 -0.39 5.75 -9.05
CA TYR A 65 -1.45 6.53 -9.69
C TYR A 65 -2.53 5.62 -10.27
N VAL A 66 -3.70 5.59 -9.63
CA VAL A 66 -4.84 4.71 -9.96
C VAL A 66 -5.99 5.53 -10.54
N ALA A 67 -6.66 5.02 -11.57
CA ALA A 67 -7.88 5.61 -12.11
C ALA A 67 -9.08 5.38 -11.16
N THR A 68 -9.20 6.25 -10.16
CA THR A 68 -10.31 6.29 -9.19
C THR A 68 -10.86 7.70 -9.03
N ASP A 69 -11.99 7.84 -8.35
CA ASP A 69 -12.64 9.14 -8.10
C ASP A 69 -11.71 10.17 -7.46
N MET A 70 -10.78 9.72 -6.62
CA MET A 70 -9.77 10.56 -5.95
C MET A 70 -8.86 11.30 -6.94
N ASN A 71 -8.68 10.75 -8.15
CA ASN A 71 -7.78 11.29 -9.17
C ASN A 71 -8.53 11.95 -10.34
N ILE A 72 -9.86 12.12 -10.30
CA ILE A 72 -10.63 12.73 -11.41
C ILE A 72 -10.06 14.10 -11.79
N ALA A 73 -9.80 14.97 -10.81
CA ALA A 73 -9.25 16.31 -11.06
C ALA A 73 -7.87 16.25 -11.73
N LEU A 74 -7.07 15.23 -11.40
CA LEU A 74 -5.74 15.02 -11.95
C LEU A 74 -5.78 14.42 -13.36
N ILE A 75 -6.72 13.50 -13.60
CA ILE A 75 -6.92 12.83 -14.90
C ILE A 75 -7.50 13.82 -15.93
N ASN A 76 -8.36 14.74 -15.49
CA ASN A 76 -8.95 15.76 -16.35
C ASN A 76 -7.99 16.91 -16.70
N ASP A 77 -6.89 17.07 -15.98
CA ASP A 77 -5.80 17.98 -16.31
C ASP A 77 -4.84 17.28 -17.27
N GLN A 78 -4.96 17.56 -18.57
CA GLN A 78 -4.25 16.85 -19.63
C GLN A 78 -2.72 16.95 -19.49
N ASP A 79 -2.20 18.12 -19.12
CA ASP A 79 -0.76 18.35 -18.97
C ASP A 79 -0.21 17.58 -17.76
N ARG A 80 -0.93 17.62 -16.63
CA ARG A 80 -0.53 16.86 -15.45
C ARG A 80 -0.67 15.37 -15.66
N ALA A 81 -1.76 14.91 -16.27
CA ALA A 81 -1.97 13.51 -16.57
C ALA A 81 -0.87 12.97 -17.49
N ALA A 82 -0.53 13.68 -18.57
CA ALA A 82 0.56 13.31 -19.47
C ALA A 82 1.92 13.28 -18.77
N SER A 83 2.23 14.31 -17.96
CA SER A 83 3.51 14.37 -17.23
C SER A 83 3.67 13.29 -16.16
N ILE A 84 2.57 12.84 -15.54
CA ILE A 84 2.57 11.70 -14.63
C ILE A 84 2.72 10.40 -15.40
N LEU A 85 1.93 10.21 -16.47
CA LEU A 85 1.96 9.00 -17.27
C LEU A 85 3.35 8.74 -17.87
N ALA A 86 4.02 9.78 -18.37
CA ALA A 86 5.40 9.71 -18.88
C ALA A 86 6.43 9.20 -17.83
N ARG A 87 6.04 9.24 -16.56
CA ARG A 87 6.85 8.82 -15.41
C ARG A 87 6.37 7.51 -14.78
N ILE A 88 5.35 6.84 -15.33
CA ILE A 88 4.96 5.51 -14.89
C ILE A 88 5.58 4.50 -15.85
N PRO A 89 6.58 3.70 -15.44
CA PRO A 89 7.21 2.72 -16.33
C PRO A 89 6.25 1.75 -17.01
N ALA A 90 5.16 1.35 -16.34
CA ALA A 90 4.11 0.52 -16.93
C ALA A 90 3.30 1.21 -18.05
N GLY A 91 3.48 2.52 -18.28
CA GLY A 91 2.83 3.27 -19.36
C GLY A 91 1.31 3.41 -19.24
N ARG A 92 0.74 3.14 -18.05
CA ARG A 92 -0.70 3.24 -17.79
C ARG A 92 -1.01 3.61 -16.35
N TRP A 93 -2.21 4.13 -16.14
CA TRP A 93 -2.78 4.24 -14.79
C TRP A 93 -3.09 2.84 -14.24
N GLY A 94 -2.95 2.71 -12.92
CA GLY A 94 -3.45 1.54 -12.21
C GLY A 94 -4.97 1.48 -12.25
N THR A 95 -5.50 0.28 -12.08
CA THR A 95 -6.93 -0.02 -11.96
C THR A 95 -7.16 -0.80 -10.66
N PRO A 96 -8.39 -0.87 -10.14
CA PRO A 96 -8.69 -1.73 -8.98
C PRO A 96 -8.25 -3.20 -9.16
N ASP A 97 -8.23 -3.70 -10.39
CA ASP A 97 -7.84 -5.07 -10.71
C ASP A 97 -6.37 -5.37 -10.43
N ASP A 98 -5.50 -4.35 -10.51
CA ASP A 98 -4.05 -4.49 -10.22
C ASP A 98 -3.77 -4.81 -8.75
N PHE A 99 -4.74 -4.59 -7.85
CA PHE A 99 -4.60 -4.81 -6.41
C PHE A 99 -5.13 -6.16 -5.94
N LYS A 100 -5.91 -6.87 -6.77
CA LYS A 100 -6.52 -8.16 -6.38
C LYS A 100 -5.46 -9.16 -5.92
N GLY A 101 -4.39 -9.31 -6.69
CA GLY A 101 -3.30 -10.25 -6.38
C GLY A 101 -2.54 -9.88 -5.10
N SER A 102 -2.16 -8.61 -4.93
CA SER A 102 -1.40 -8.15 -3.77
C SER A 102 -2.23 -8.22 -2.48
N VAL A 103 -3.52 -7.89 -2.53
CA VAL A 103 -4.44 -8.04 -1.40
C VAL A 103 -4.60 -9.50 -1.01
N VAL A 104 -4.84 -10.40 -1.98
CA VAL A 104 -4.97 -11.84 -1.71
C VAL A 104 -3.66 -12.42 -1.16
N TYR A 105 -2.51 -12.00 -1.70
CA TYR A 105 -1.20 -12.41 -1.21
C TYR A 105 -1.01 -12.01 0.26
N LEU A 106 -1.18 -10.72 0.58
CA LEU A 106 -0.97 -10.21 1.94
C LEU A 106 -2.01 -10.74 2.94
N ALA A 107 -3.23 -11.03 2.48
CA ALA A 107 -4.27 -11.64 3.31
C ALA A 107 -4.10 -13.16 3.47
N GLY A 108 -3.32 -13.80 2.60
CA GLY A 108 -3.18 -15.24 2.50
C GLY A 108 -2.08 -15.84 3.38
N ARG A 109 -1.86 -17.14 3.21
CA ARG A 109 -0.77 -17.89 3.88
C ARG A 109 0.59 -17.69 3.20
N ALA A 110 0.58 -17.26 1.93
CA ALA A 110 1.81 -17.01 1.18
C ALA A 110 2.66 -15.88 1.81
N SER A 111 2.04 -14.97 2.56
CA SER A 111 2.69 -13.89 3.30
C SER A 111 2.93 -14.21 4.79
N ALA A 112 2.91 -15.49 5.21
CA ALA A 112 2.95 -15.86 6.63
C ALA A 112 4.17 -15.32 7.40
N TYR A 113 5.28 -15.06 6.70
CA TYR A 113 6.50 -14.47 7.29
C TYR A 113 6.77 -13.03 6.82
N VAL A 114 5.78 -12.37 6.24
CA VAL A 114 5.85 -10.97 5.82
C VAL A 114 5.03 -10.12 6.78
N SER A 115 5.69 -9.24 7.54
CA SER A 115 5.06 -8.29 8.45
C SER A 115 5.90 -7.02 8.57
N GLY A 116 5.24 -5.86 8.67
CA GLY A 116 5.87 -4.53 8.71
C GLY A 116 6.19 -3.95 7.34
N GLU A 117 5.80 -4.64 6.26
CA GLU A 117 6.14 -4.26 4.89
C GLU A 117 5.16 -3.22 4.33
N VAL A 118 5.66 -2.35 3.45
CA VAL A 118 4.85 -1.39 2.68
C VAL A 118 5.02 -1.70 1.19
N LEU A 119 4.20 -2.61 0.70
CA LEU A 119 4.25 -3.10 -0.67
C LEU A 119 3.77 -2.02 -1.65
N THR A 120 4.66 -1.55 -2.52
CA THR A 120 4.29 -0.64 -3.61
C THR A 120 3.59 -1.40 -4.74
N VAL A 121 2.45 -0.87 -5.19
CA VAL A 121 1.70 -1.37 -6.35
C VAL A 121 1.45 -0.16 -7.24
N ASP A 122 2.45 0.20 -8.05
CA ASP A 122 2.57 1.56 -8.60
C ASP A 122 3.03 1.63 -10.06
N GLY A 123 3.08 0.49 -10.76
CA GLY A 123 3.54 0.45 -12.15
C GLY A 123 5.02 0.82 -12.33
N GLY A 124 5.83 0.71 -11.27
CA GLY A 124 7.27 0.99 -11.29
C GLY A 124 7.64 2.42 -10.89
N TRP A 125 6.68 3.23 -10.43
CA TRP A 125 6.93 4.64 -10.10
C TRP A 125 8.08 4.84 -9.11
N MET A 126 8.16 4.03 -8.04
CA MET A 126 9.22 4.13 -7.04
C MET A 126 10.55 3.50 -7.48
N GLY A 127 10.56 2.73 -8.56
CA GLY A 127 11.76 2.06 -9.07
C GLY A 127 12.55 2.88 -10.09
N ARG A 128 12.11 4.10 -10.40
CA ARG A 128 12.73 4.99 -11.40
C ARG A 128 13.28 6.28 -10.80
#